data_AF-A0AAD4KH87-F1
#
_entry.id   AF-A0AAD4KH87-F1
#
_cell.length_a   1.000
_cell.length_b   1.000
_cell.length_c   1.000
_cell.angle_alpha   90.00
_cell.angle_beta   90.00
_cell.angle_gamma   90.00
#
_symmetry.space_group_name_H-M   'P 1'
#
loop_
_entity.id
_entity.type
_entity.pdbx_description
1 polymer ?
#
loop_
_entity_poly.entity_id
_entity_poly.type
_entity_poly.pdbx_seq_one_letter_code
_entity_poly.pdbx_strand_id
1 'polypeptide(L)'
;MGFPYYWWSPQDKAVYSLKDPLVVRNIFTTIYVVLNAGISLIGTYYLKRSAQRILLQKRNGKHRTVPVNHLVSWLTLGSFASYVKAVRKIPGGGFGLLMIWTGIFSLMHQYFTNSFISAVSLVNTCPFENGTITTYSTEPIVPATTWPVTRLVYEAYLAAQNNGGEFGIYDKINYNATLFWPQNEDILGAWDCTQEANGIISPSDWSSSNSLTSWIDSQPFFGLNYTWSQNGGSFVDTGAITGFLVWSASTATSNLEQSDLHAIILDAISGDSPLETSNYKCKLIPSPTHTDWVPPMMPASDTLGNWSDLAYGMMQNTAPESYGFLLQNILNGMTMISGSGNLANSVLPSGYHNTYYSCLQPGTHIGLANFVLLAALTTHILRSERFL
;
A
#
# COMPACT_ATOMS: atom_id res chain seq x y z
N MET A 1 -8.78 -3.66 12.92
CA MET A 1 -8.05 -4.05 14.16
C MET A 1 -6.84 -3.14 14.29
N GLY A 2 -6.72 -2.37 15.38
CA GLY A 2 -5.55 -1.50 15.57
C GLY A 2 -4.31 -2.36 15.83
N PHE A 3 -3.30 -2.29 14.95
CA PHE A 3 -2.04 -2.96 15.17
C PHE A 3 -1.37 -2.38 16.44
N PRO A 4 -0.85 -3.22 17.36
CA PRO A 4 -0.02 -2.73 18.45
C PRO A 4 1.17 -1.96 17.88
N TYR A 5 1.70 -0.96 18.62
CA TYR A 5 2.84 -0.13 18.19
C TYR A 5 4.06 -0.92 17.70
N TYR A 6 4.15 -2.19 18.09
CA TYR A 6 5.11 -3.17 17.57
C TYR A 6 4.40 -4.50 17.33
N TRP A 7 4.63 -5.15 16.19
CA TRP A 7 4.16 -6.52 15.94
C TRP A 7 5.22 -7.36 15.22
N TRP A 8 5.21 -8.66 15.48
CA TRP A 8 6.14 -9.63 14.90
C TRP A 8 5.53 -10.29 13.66
N SER A 9 6.28 -10.30 12.55
CA SER A 9 5.97 -11.12 11.36
C SER A 9 6.79 -12.41 11.41
N PRO A 10 6.15 -13.59 11.55
CA PRO A 10 6.85 -14.87 11.46
C PRO A 10 7.45 -15.14 10.08
N GLN A 11 6.83 -14.61 9.02
CA GLN A 11 7.26 -14.82 7.63
C GLN A 11 8.57 -14.06 7.34
N ASP A 12 8.62 -12.78 7.72
CA ASP A 12 9.77 -11.91 7.47
C ASP A 12 10.85 -12.00 8.55
N LYS A 13 10.54 -12.70 9.65
CA LYS A 13 11.37 -12.75 10.86
C LYS A 13 11.77 -11.33 11.31
N ALA A 14 10.78 -10.45 11.39
CA ALA A 14 11.00 -9.04 11.68
C ALA A 14 9.92 -8.47 12.61
N VAL A 15 10.29 -7.41 13.32
CA VAL A 15 9.35 -6.59 14.09
C VAL A 15 9.06 -5.32 13.30
N TYR A 16 7.79 -5.00 13.14
CA TYR A 16 7.33 -3.77 12.51
C TYR A 16 6.89 -2.76 13.57
N SER A 17 7.03 -1.46 13.26
CA SER A 17 6.57 -0.38 14.13
C SER A 17 6.06 0.80 13.32
N LEU A 18 5.07 1.52 13.85
CA LEU A 18 4.60 2.80 13.30
C LEU A 18 5.48 4.00 13.74
N LYS A 19 6.58 3.75 14.44
CA LYS A 19 7.54 4.80 14.82
C LYS A 19 8.50 5.09 13.70
N ASP A 20 8.98 6.33 13.65
CA ASP A 20 9.99 6.77 12.69
C ASP A 20 11.29 5.95 12.82
N PRO A 21 11.89 5.50 11.70
CA PRO A 21 13.10 4.68 11.71
C PRO A 21 14.29 5.36 12.38
N LEU A 22 14.41 6.68 12.31
CA LEU A 22 15.45 7.44 13.01
C LEU A 22 15.28 7.34 14.52
N VAL A 23 14.04 7.46 15.02
CA VAL A 23 13.74 7.32 16.45
C VAL A 23 14.08 5.91 16.92
N VAL A 24 13.66 4.89 16.17
CA VAL A 24 13.94 3.49 16.48
C VAL A 24 15.46 3.22 16.46
N ARG A 25 16.17 3.68 15.42
CA ARG A 25 17.64 3.57 15.33
C ARG A 25 18.33 4.23 16.51
N ASN A 26 17.89 5.42 16.93
CA ASN A 26 18.45 6.12 18.07
C ASN A 26 18.23 5.33 19.37
N ILE A 27 17.03 4.79 19.60
CA ILE A 27 16.74 3.95 20.78
C ILE A 27 17.69 2.74 20.84
N PHE A 28 17.79 1.96 19.75
CA PHE A 28 18.68 0.80 19.71
C PHE A 28 20.15 1.20 19.88
N THR A 29 20.58 2.28 19.24
CA THR A 29 21.96 2.78 19.36
C THR A 29 22.27 3.19 20.80
N THR A 30 21.38 3.93 21.46
CA THR A 30 21.54 4.30 22.88
C THR A 30 21.61 3.07 23.77
N ILE A 31 20.73 2.09 23.58
CA ILE A 31 20.75 0.84 24.34
C ILE A 31 22.09 0.11 24.14
N TYR A 32 22.56 -0.05 22.91
CA TYR A 32 23.84 -0.70 22.64
C TYR A 32 25.03 0.05 23.24
N VAL A 33 25.04 1.37 23.19
CA VAL A 33 26.09 2.19 23.82
C VAL A 33 26.09 2.03 25.33
N VAL A 34 24.92 2.09 25.98
CA VAL A 34 24.79 1.91 27.44
C VAL A 34 25.21 0.51 27.87
N LEU A 35 24.77 -0.53 27.16
CA LEU A 35 25.16 -1.92 27.46
C LEU A 35 26.67 -2.11 27.28
N ASN A 36 27.26 -1.58 26.22
CA ASN A 36 28.69 -1.70 25.97
C ASN A 36 29.54 -0.94 27.01
N ALA A 37 29.08 0.23 27.45
CA ALA A 37 29.68 0.97 28.55
C ALA A 37 29.58 0.17 29.87
N GLY A 38 28.42 -0.44 30.14
CA GLY A 38 28.21 -1.32 31.29
C GLY A 38 29.17 -2.51 31.31
N ILE A 39 29.31 -3.23 30.19
CA ILE A 39 30.25 -4.36 30.08
C ILE A 39 31.69 -3.90 30.32
N SER A 40 32.07 -2.73 29.78
CA SER A 40 33.42 -2.18 29.95
C SER A 40 33.72 -1.80 31.41
N LEU A 41 32.75 -1.19 32.11
CA LEU A 41 32.86 -0.85 33.53
C LEU A 41 32.98 -2.11 34.40
N ILE A 42 32.10 -3.09 34.19
CA ILE A 42 32.11 -4.37 34.89
C ILE A 42 33.44 -5.09 34.65
N GLY A 43 33.89 -5.15 33.40
CA GLY A 43 35.17 -5.75 33.02
C GLY A 43 36.37 -5.10 33.70
N THR A 44 36.38 -3.76 33.79
CA THR A 44 37.43 -3.01 34.49
C THR A 44 37.45 -3.33 35.99
N TYR A 45 36.28 -3.34 36.63
CA TYR A 45 36.15 -3.68 38.05
C TYR A 45 36.65 -5.10 38.34
N TYR A 46 36.30 -6.06 37.47
CA TYR A 46 36.74 -7.45 37.60
C TYR A 46 38.23 -7.65 37.48
N LEU A 47 38.87 -7.04 36.47
CA LEU A 47 40.32 -7.16 36.30
C LEU A 47 41.06 -6.60 37.51
N LYS A 48 40.61 -5.46 38.04
CA LYS A 48 41.15 -4.87 39.26
C LYS A 48 41.00 -5.81 40.46
N ARG A 49 39.80 -6.37 40.68
CA ARG A 49 39.52 -7.29 41.80
C ARG A 49 40.28 -8.61 41.67
N SER A 50 40.45 -9.12 40.46
CA SER A 50 41.24 -10.33 40.17
C SER A 50 42.72 -10.12 40.48
N ALA A 51 43.30 -9.00 40.01
CA ALA A 51 44.68 -8.65 40.33
C ALA A 51 44.89 -8.50 41.85
N GLN A 52 43.95 -7.85 42.56
CA GLN A 52 43.97 -7.75 44.02
C GLN A 52 43.92 -9.12 44.71
N ARG A 53 43.01 -10.03 44.29
CA ARG A 53 42.93 -11.38 44.86
C ARG A 53 44.23 -12.17 44.67
N ILE A 54 44.89 -12.04 43.51
CA ILE A 54 46.17 -12.72 43.25
C ILE A 54 47.28 -12.15 44.15
N LEU A 55 47.33 -10.83 44.36
CA LEU A 55 48.30 -10.19 45.27
C LEU A 55 48.14 -10.62 46.73
N LEU A 56 46.88 -10.85 47.15
CA LEU A 56 46.54 -11.25 48.52
C LEU A 56 46.77 -12.75 48.79
N GLN A 57 46.86 -13.59 47.75
CA GLN A 57 47.16 -15.02 47.92
C GLN A 57 48.65 -15.24 48.24
N LYS A 58 48.95 -15.70 49.47
CA LYS A 58 50.28 -16.20 49.84
C LYS A 58 50.42 -17.67 49.43
N ARG A 59 51.49 -18.00 48.71
CA ARG A 59 51.89 -19.38 48.42
C ARG A 59 53.30 -19.58 48.94
N ASN A 60 53.48 -20.57 49.83
CA ASN A 60 54.77 -20.85 50.50
C ASN A 60 55.38 -19.61 51.20
N GLY A 61 54.57 -18.86 51.95
CA GLY A 61 55.03 -17.73 52.76
C GLY A 61 55.45 -16.47 52.00
N LYS A 62 55.49 -16.49 50.66
CA LYS A 62 55.81 -15.34 49.82
C LYS A 62 54.58 -14.82 49.10
N HIS A 63 54.52 -13.50 48.90
CA HIS A 63 53.50 -12.86 48.07
C HIS A 63 53.68 -13.30 46.61
N ARG A 64 52.58 -13.62 45.94
CA ARG A 64 52.60 -14.05 44.54
C ARG A 64 52.76 -12.82 43.66
N THR A 65 53.71 -12.86 42.72
CA THR A 65 53.86 -11.81 41.71
C THR A 65 52.73 -11.91 40.69
N VAL A 66 52.07 -10.79 40.39
CA VAL A 66 51.02 -10.74 39.35
C VAL A 66 51.70 -10.62 38.00
N PRO A 67 51.43 -11.53 37.05
CA PRO A 67 52.00 -11.39 35.73
C PRO A 67 51.40 -10.17 35.03
N VAL A 68 52.24 -9.44 34.28
CA VAL A 68 51.94 -8.10 33.73
C VAL A 68 50.67 -8.08 32.87
N ASN A 69 50.31 -9.22 32.28
CA ASN A 69 49.08 -9.40 31.51
C ASN A 69 47.79 -9.27 32.35
N HIS A 70 47.82 -9.36 33.68
CA HIS A 70 46.65 -9.15 34.54
C HIS A 70 46.59 -7.75 35.17
N LEU A 71 47.63 -6.93 34.99
CA LEU A 71 47.69 -5.54 35.49
C LEU A 71 47.22 -4.50 34.47
N VAL A 72 46.71 -4.96 33.34
CA VAL A 72 46.32 -4.11 32.22
C VAL A 72 44.91 -3.58 32.45
N SER A 73 44.71 -2.26 32.26
CA SER A 73 43.38 -1.65 32.26
C SER A 73 42.54 -2.17 31.08
N TRP A 74 41.24 -1.90 31.11
CA TRP A 74 40.38 -2.18 29.95
C TRP A 74 40.87 -1.35 28.76
N LEU A 75 41.41 -2.02 27.74
CA LEU A 75 42.03 -1.38 26.59
C LEU A 75 41.02 -1.17 25.46
N THR A 76 41.12 -0.04 24.76
CA THR A 76 40.44 0.14 23.47
C THR A 76 41.00 -0.84 22.44
N LEU A 77 40.22 -1.20 21.40
CA LEU A 77 40.59 -2.24 20.43
C LEU A 77 41.96 -1.98 19.77
N GLY A 78 42.28 -0.72 19.46
CA GLY A 78 43.58 -0.34 18.89
C GLY A 78 44.75 -0.54 19.85
N SER A 79 44.59 -0.13 21.11
CA SER A 79 45.61 -0.33 22.15
C SER A 79 45.77 -1.80 22.53
N PHE A 80 44.69 -2.57 22.49
CA PHE A 80 44.70 -4.02 22.69
C PHE A 80 45.54 -4.73 21.63
N ALA A 81 45.35 -4.42 20.35
CA ALA A 81 46.11 -5.03 19.25
C ALA A 81 47.61 -4.72 19.35
N SER A 82 47.96 -3.48 19.69
CA SER A 82 49.34 -3.07 19.93
C SER A 82 49.96 -3.85 21.10
N TYR A 83 49.23 -4.01 22.20
CA TYR A 83 49.68 -4.79 23.37
C TYR A 83 49.92 -6.26 23.02
N VAL A 84 49.00 -6.90 22.31
CA VAL A 84 49.16 -8.30 21.88
C VAL A 84 50.36 -8.44 20.96
N LYS A 85 50.58 -7.50 20.03
CA LYS A 85 51.75 -7.50 19.14
C LYS A 85 53.06 -7.38 19.94
N ALA A 86 53.10 -6.56 20.98
CA ALA A 86 54.30 -6.34 21.80
C ALA A 86 54.58 -7.49 22.78
N VAL A 87 53.56 -7.97 23.49
CA VAL A 87 53.71 -8.93 24.60
C VAL A 87 53.48 -10.38 24.16
N ARG A 88 52.97 -10.60 22.94
CA ARG A 88 52.59 -11.91 22.38
C ARG A 88 51.64 -12.73 23.27
N LYS A 89 50.92 -12.05 24.18
CA LYS A 89 49.93 -12.64 25.10
C LYS A 89 48.70 -11.75 25.18
N ILE A 90 47.55 -12.38 25.40
CA ILE A 90 46.26 -11.70 25.54
C ILE A 90 46.21 -10.98 26.90
N PRO A 91 45.99 -9.64 26.94
CA PRO A 91 45.82 -8.89 28.18
C PRO A 91 44.52 -9.33 28.87
N GLY A 92 44.58 -9.55 30.18
CA GLY A 92 43.45 -10.05 30.99
C GLY A 92 43.20 -11.57 30.89
N GLY A 93 44.00 -12.33 30.14
CA GLY A 93 43.76 -13.77 29.94
C GLY A 93 42.46 -14.01 29.16
N GLY A 94 41.59 -14.91 29.63
CA GLY A 94 40.29 -15.17 29.00
C GLY A 94 39.39 -13.92 28.89
N PHE A 95 39.56 -12.93 29.77
CA PHE A 95 38.83 -11.65 29.71
C PHE A 95 39.28 -10.74 28.57
N GLY A 96 40.46 -10.96 27.99
CA GLY A 96 40.89 -10.22 26.81
C GLY A 96 40.06 -10.53 25.57
N LEU A 97 39.46 -11.73 25.49
CA LEU A 97 38.49 -12.05 24.44
C LEU A 97 37.22 -11.20 24.57
N LEU A 98 36.78 -10.92 25.80
CA LEU A 98 35.64 -10.02 26.05
C LEU A 98 35.96 -8.58 25.63
N MET A 99 37.19 -8.09 25.87
CA MET A 99 37.62 -6.79 25.37
C MET A 99 37.54 -6.70 23.85
N ILE A 100 38.02 -7.72 23.13
CA ILE A 100 37.92 -7.78 21.66
C ILE A 100 36.46 -7.69 21.23
N TRP A 101 35.60 -8.52 21.82
CA TRP A 101 34.17 -8.52 21.49
C TRP A 101 33.52 -7.16 21.73
N THR A 102 33.75 -6.52 22.89
CA THR A 102 33.21 -5.18 23.16
C THR A 102 33.74 -4.11 22.22
N GLY A 103 35.01 -4.20 21.80
CA GLY A 103 35.59 -3.27 20.84
C GLY A 103 35.04 -3.46 19.43
N ILE A 104 34.80 -4.69 19.00
CA ILE A 104 34.10 -4.99 17.73
C ILE A 104 32.66 -4.46 17.80
N PHE A 105 31.92 -4.74 18.88
CA PHE A 105 30.55 -4.25 19.04
C PHE A 105 30.46 -2.72 19.12
N SER A 106 31.42 -2.07 19.78
CA SER A 106 31.56 -0.61 19.81
C SER A 106 31.61 0.00 18.41
N LEU A 107 32.13 -0.71 17.41
CA LEU A 107 32.24 -0.23 16.05
C LEU A 107 31.07 -0.71 15.19
N MET A 108 30.65 -1.96 15.36
CA MET A 108 29.65 -2.58 14.48
C MET A 108 28.21 -2.19 14.81
N HIS A 109 27.90 -1.74 16.04
CA HIS A 109 26.50 -1.48 16.42
C HIS A 109 25.81 -0.45 15.51
N GLN A 110 26.50 0.60 15.06
CA GLN A 110 25.93 1.60 14.14
C GLN A 110 25.66 1.04 12.76
N TYR A 111 26.57 0.23 12.23
CA TYR A 111 26.35 -0.46 10.95
C TYR A 111 25.18 -1.44 11.07
N PHE A 112 25.09 -2.13 12.20
CA PHE A 112 24.04 -3.11 12.46
C PHE A 112 22.66 -2.46 12.57
N THR A 113 22.52 -1.36 13.33
CA THR A 113 21.25 -0.63 13.41
C THR A 113 20.86 -0.02 12.06
N ASN A 114 21.81 0.53 11.30
CA ASN A 114 21.52 1.11 10.00
C ASN A 114 21.15 0.07 8.93
N SER A 115 21.78 -1.11 8.94
CA SER A 115 21.51 -2.18 7.96
C SER A 115 20.25 -2.97 8.25
N PHE A 116 19.88 -3.15 9.53
CA PHE A 116 18.75 -4.00 9.93
C PHE A 116 17.53 -3.21 10.42
N ILE A 117 17.57 -1.87 10.37
CA ILE A 117 16.40 -1.01 10.63
C ILE A 117 16.17 -0.16 9.39
N SER A 118 15.03 -0.35 8.73
CA SER A 118 14.69 0.33 7.47
C SER A 118 13.30 0.96 7.52
N ALA A 119 13.11 2.03 6.74
CA ALA A 119 11.80 2.59 6.49
C ALA A 119 10.98 1.65 5.60
N VAL A 120 9.70 1.50 5.90
CA VAL A 120 8.74 0.71 5.11
C VAL A 120 7.38 1.39 5.14
N SER A 121 6.55 1.17 4.12
CA SER A 121 5.14 1.57 4.14
C SER A 121 4.32 0.43 4.73
N LEU A 122 3.48 0.72 5.72
CA LEU A 122 2.65 -0.25 6.41
C LEU A 122 1.19 0.10 6.22
N VAL A 123 0.39 -0.92 5.94
CA VAL A 123 -1.06 -0.80 5.92
C VAL A 123 -1.55 -0.49 7.34
N ASN A 124 -2.35 0.56 7.47
CA ASN A 124 -2.99 0.94 8.72
C ASN A 124 -4.32 1.65 8.47
N THR A 125 -5.07 1.94 9.52
CA THR A 125 -6.28 2.76 9.48
C THR A 125 -5.94 4.23 9.76
N CYS A 126 -6.24 5.13 8.82
CA CYS A 126 -6.09 6.58 8.98
C CYS A 126 -7.44 7.22 9.36
N PRO A 127 -7.43 8.26 10.21
CA PRO A 127 -8.63 9.05 10.45
C PRO A 127 -9.03 9.78 9.15
N PHE A 128 -10.31 9.74 8.82
CA PHE A 128 -10.85 10.58 7.76
C PHE A 128 -11.05 12.00 8.31
N GLU A 129 -10.43 12.98 7.67
CA GLU A 129 -10.55 14.40 8.06
C GLU A 129 -11.61 15.09 7.20
N ASN A 130 -11.40 15.10 5.90
CA ASN A 130 -12.28 15.70 4.91
C ASN A 130 -12.08 15.03 3.54
N GLY A 131 -13.08 15.06 2.67
CA GLY A 131 -12.97 14.45 1.35
C GLY A 131 -14.33 14.17 0.71
N THR A 132 -14.43 13.08 -0.04
CA THR A 132 -15.72 12.61 -0.58
C THR A 132 -16.22 11.41 0.20
N ILE A 133 -17.53 11.38 0.46
CA ILE A 133 -18.22 10.30 1.15
C ILE A 133 -19.30 9.81 0.18
N THR A 134 -19.23 8.57 -0.28
CA THR A 134 -20.12 8.06 -1.34
C THR A 134 -21.54 7.80 -0.87
N THR A 135 -21.79 7.75 0.43
CA THR A 135 -23.14 7.60 1.01
C THR A 135 -23.76 8.93 1.45
N TYR A 136 -23.16 10.06 1.06
CA TYR A 136 -23.56 11.38 1.55
C TYR A 136 -24.92 11.85 1.02
N SER A 137 -25.16 11.64 -0.27
CA SER A 137 -26.38 12.02 -0.96
C SER A 137 -27.26 10.79 -1.20
N THR A 138 -28.51 10.90 -0.78
CA THR A 138 -29.58 9.96 -1.16
C THR A 138 -30.33 10.44 -2.40
N GLU A 139 -30.15 11.70 -2.78
CA GLU A 139 -30.77 12.26 -3.97
C GLU A 139 -29.97 11.83 -5.20
N PRO A 140 -30.67 11.37 -6.26
CA PRO A 140 -30.03 10.98 -7.50
C PRO A 140 -29.50 12.22 -8.21
N ILE A 141 -28.19 12.21 -8.40
CA ILE A 141 -27.46 13.31 -9.02
C ILE A 141 -26.76 12.76 -10.25
N VAL A 142 -26.95 13.43 -11.39
CA VAL A 142 -26.26 13.13 -12.65
C VAL A 142 -24.76 13.42 -12.45
N PRO A 143 -23.87 12.42 -12.39
CA PRO A 143 -22.45 12.68 -12.23
C PRO A 143 -21.89 13.31 -13.50
N ALA A 144 -20.98 14.28 -13.37
CA ALA A 144 -20.29 14.90 -14.50
C ALA A 144 -18.77 14.72 -14.42
N THR A 145 -18.14 14.49 -15.56
CA THR A 145 -16.67 14.30 -15.65
C THR A 145 -15.87 15.54 -15.26
N THR A 146 -16.48 16.73 -15.33
CA THR A 146 -15.86 18.03 -15.05
C THR A 146 -15.90 18.42 -13.58
N TRP A 147 -16.55 17.64 -12.72
CA TRP A 147 -16.72 17.96 -11.31
C TRP A 147 -15.44 17.78 -10.49
N PRO A 148 -15.20 18.60 -9.45
CA PRO A 148 -14.01 18.48 -8.61
C PRO A 148 -13.86 17.10 -7.97
N VAL A 149 -14.97 16.48 -7.56
CA VAL A 149 -14.96 15.15 -6.95
C VAL A 149 -14.51 14.06 -7.93
N THR A 150 -14.74 14.25 -9.24
CA THR A 150 -14.27 13.32 -10.27
C THR A 150 -12.75 13.19 -10.24
N ARG A 151 -12.04 14.31 -10.11
CA ARG A 151 -10.57 14.30 -10.00
C ARG A 151 -10.12 13.54 -8.76
N LEU A 152 -10.74 13.79 -7.61
CA LEU A 152 -10.40 13.12 -6.36
C LEU A 152 -10.61 11.60 -6.44
N VAL A 153 -11.72 11.17 -7.04
CA VAL A 153 -12.04 9.75 -7.28
C VAL A 153 -10.96 9.07 -8.13
N TYR A 154 -10.57 9.66 -9.25
CA TYR A 154 -9.55 9.06 -10.13
C TYR A 154 -8.14 9.14 -9.54
N GLU A 155 -7.80 10.18 -8.78
CA GLU A 155 -6.56 10.23 -8.00
C GLU A 155 -6.50 9.09 -6.97
N ALA A 156 -7.63 8.78 -6.33
CA ALA A 156 -7.72 7.66 -5.39
C ALA A 156 -7.60 6.30 -6.06
N TYR A 157 -8.19 6.12 -7.25
CA TYR A 157 -7.97 4.89 -8.03
C TYR A 157 -6.51 4.71 -8.41
N LEU A 158 -5.86 5.77 -8.89
CA LEU A 158 -4.45 5.73 -9.23
C LEU A 158 -3.59 5.41 -8.01
N ALA A 159 -3.90 6.00 -6.85
CA ALA A 159 -3.21 5.70 -5.60
C ALA A 159 -3.45 4.26 -5.14
N ALA A 160 -4.69 3.77 -5.16
CA ALA A 160 -5.03 2.39 -4.83
C ALA A 160 -4.25 1.42 -5.73
N GLN A 161 -4.24 1.65 -7.05
CA GLN A 161 -3.50 0.82 -8.00
C GLN A 161 -1.99 0.84 -7.72
N ASN A 162 -1.39 2.02 -7.53
CA ASN A 162 0.04 2.16 -7.28
C ASN A 162 0.47 1.54 -5.94
N ASN A 163 -0.41 1.59 -4.95
CA ASN A 163 -0.15 1.07 -3.61
C ASN A 163 -0.55 -0.42 -3.48
N GLY A 164 -1.23 -1.00 -4.48
CA GLY A 164 -1.70 -2.39 -4.47
C GLY A 164 -2.92 -2.61 -3.57
N GLY A 165 -3.80 -1.63 -3.46
CA GLY A 165 -5.07 -1.73 -2.74
C GLY A 165 -6.18 -2.35 -3.59
N GLU A 166 -7.29 -2.70 -2.94
CA GLU A 166 -8.45 -3.33 -3.58
C GLU A 166 -9.23 -2.34 -4.46
N PHE A 167 -9.91 -2.85 -5.49
CA PHE A 167 -10.65 -2.01 -6.43
C PHE A 167 -12.17 -2.07 -6.19
N GLY A 168 -12.85 -0.93 -6.22
CA GLY A 168 -14.30 -0.89 -6.08
C GLY A 168 -14.85 0.51 -5.86
N ILE A 169 -16.09 0.58 -5.40
CA ILE A 169 -16.79 1.78 -4.96
C ILE A 169 -16.42 1.99 -3.50
N TYR A 170 -15.60 3.00 -3.23
CA TYR A 170 -15.13 3.30 -1.88
C TYR A 170 -16.19 4.04 -1.08
N ASP A 171 -16.34 3.70 0.19
CA ASP A 171 -17.23 4.39 1.14
C ASP A 171 -16.86 5.86 1.29
N LYS A 172 -15.56 6.11 1.36
CA LYS A 172 -14.99 7.45 1.56
C LYS A 172 -13.57 7.51 1.02
N ILE A 173 -13.22 8.69 0.51
CA ILE A 173 -11.89 9.00 0.00
C ILE A 173 -11.48 10.32 0.63
N ASN A 174 -10.38 10.31 1.39
CA ASN A 174 -9.81 11.51 1.97
C ASN A 174 -9.28 12.44 0.86
N TYR A 175 -9.38 13.75 1.05
CA TYR A 175 -8.96 14.77 0.07
C TYR A 175 -7.51 14.58 -0.39
N ASN A 176 -6.64 14.07 0.50
CA ASN A 176 -5.31 13.58 0.12
C ASN A 176 -5.32 12.06 -0.08
N ALA A 177 -5.51 11.64 -1.33
CA ALA A 177 -5.59 10.23 -1.69
C ALA A 177 -4.21 9.55 -1.91
N THR A 178 -3.08 10.25 -1.81
CA THR A 178 -1.75 9.69 -2.17
C THR A 178 -1.37 8.42 -1.40
N LEU A 179 -1.78 8.33 -0.14
CA LEU A 179 -1.54 7.18 0.75
C LEU A 179 -2.75 6.24 0.81
N PHE A 180 -3.73 6.41 -0.07
CA PHE A 180 -4.94 5.60 -0.06
C PHE A 180 -4.61 4.15 -0.42
N TRP A 181 -5.10 3.23 0.41
CA TRP A 181 -4.90 1.79 0.25
C TRP A 181 -6.15 1.09 0.75
N PRO A 182 -7.23 1.05 -0.04
CA PRO A 182 -8.51 0.52 0.39
C PRO A 182 -8.46 -0.97 0.66
N GLN A 183 -9.17 -1.41 1.70
CA GLN A 183 -9.46 -2.81 1.99
C GLN A 183 -10.92 -3.14 1.69
N ASN A 184 -11.30 -4.42 1.82
CA ASN A 184 -12.69 -4.87 1.64
C ASN A 184 -13.68 -4.17 2.57
N GLU A 185 -13.22 -3.68 3.73
CA GLU A 185 -14.02 -2.89 4.68
C GLU A 185 -14.21 -1.43 4.26
N ASP A 186 -13.48 -0.94 3.25
CA ASP A 186 -13.66 0.40 2.67
C ASP A 186 -14.49 0.36 1.38
N ILE A 187 -14.80 -0.84 0.87
CA ILE A 187 -15.50 -1.04 -0.40
C ILE A 187 -16.98 -1.34 -0.13
N LEU A 188 -17.84 -0.47 -0.65
CA LEU A 188 -19.30 -0.59 -0.61
C LEU A 188 -19.82 -1.63 -1.61
N GLY A 189 -19.15 -1.77 -2.74
CA GLY A 189 -19.47 -2.72 -3.81
C GLY A 189 -18.61 -2.47 -5.04
N ALA A 190 -18.90 -3.16 -6.13
CA ALA A 190 -18.22 -2.94 -7.40
C ALA A 190 -19.15 -3.29 -8.56
N TRP A 191 -19.00 -2.58 -9.66
CA TRP A 191 -19.51 -3.01 -10.95
C TRP A 191 -18.68 -4.21 -11.41
N ASP A 192 -19.38 -5.25 -11.85
CA ASP A 192 -18.82 -6.42 -12.50
C ASP A 192 -19.26 -6.42 -13.96
N CYS A 193 -18.28 -6.32 -14.86
CA CYS A 193 -18.50 -6.26 -16.30
C CYS A 193 -18.01 -7.56 -16.94
N THR A 194 -18.96 -8.40 -17.34
CA THR A 194 -18.70 -9.68 -18.01
C THR A 194 -18.81 -9.53 -19.51
N GLN A 195 -17.86 -10.11 -20.25
CA GLN A 195 -17.93 -10.17 -21.70
C GLN A 195 -19.05 -11.13 -22.13
N GLU A 196 -19.91 -10.66 -23.01
CA GLU A 196 -20.98 -11.42 -23.64
C GLU A 196 -20.55 -11.86 -25.05
N ALA A 197 -21.41 -12.61 -25.75
CA ALA A 197 -21.13 -13.01 -27.12
C ALA A 197 -20.80 -11.78 -28.00
N ASN A 198 -19.66 -11.84 -28.69
CA ASN A 198 -19.22 -10.80 -29.61
C ASN A 198 -20.29 -10.54 -30.69
N GLY A 199 -20.46 -9.27 -31.05
CA GLY A 199 -21.25 -8.88 -32.21
C GLY A 199 -20.43 -8.97 -33.48
N ILE A 200 -21.10 -8.95 -34.63
CA ILE A 200 -20.45 -8.81 -35.93
C ILE A 200 -20.98 -7.54 -36.56
N ILE A 201 -20.07 -6.68 -36.98
CA ILE A 201 -20.38 -5.48 -37.75
C ILE A 201 -19.76 -5.61 -39.14
N SER A 202 -20.49 -5.20 -40.18
CA SER A 202 -20.04 -5.29 -41.58
C SER A 202 -19.62 -3.92 -42.12
N PRO A 203 -18.82 -3.86 -43.21
CA PRO A 203 -18.41 -2.61 -43.83
C PRO A 203 -19.55 -1.66 -44.23
N SER A 204 -20.70 -2.21 -44.63
CA SER A 204 -21.91 -1.43 -44.89
C SER A 204 -22.41 -0.66 -43.67
N ASP A 205 -22.20 -1.23 -42.48
CA ASP A 205 -22.81 -0.78 -41.23
C ASP A 205 -22.00 0.39 -40.64
N TRP A 206 -20.68 0.45 -40.83
CA TRP A 206 -19.86 1.60 -40.44
C TRP A 206 -19.55 2.57 -41.59
N SER A 207 -20.21 2.44 -42.74
CA SER A 207 -19.96 3.30 -43.90
C SER A 207 -20.37 4.76 -43.69
N SER A 208 -21.37 5.01 -42.85
CA SER A 208 -21.90 6.33 -42.53
C SER A 208 -22.44 6.36 -41.09
N SER A 209 -22.62 7.56 -40.53
CA SER A 209 -23.26 7.73 -39.21
C SER A 209 -24.66 7.14 -39.16
N ASN A 210 -25.44 7.29 -40.21
CA ASN A 210 -26.79 6.74 -40.29
C ASN A 210 -26.78 5.21 -40.34
N SER A 211 -25.84 4.63 -41.09
CA SER A 211 -25.66 3.16 -41.15
C SER A 211 -25.28 2.60 -39.79
N LEU A 212 -24.35 3.27 -39.08
CA LEU A 212 -23.88 2.81 -37.77
C LEU A 212 -24.99 2.90 -36.73
N THR A 213 -25.72 4.02 -36.73
CA THR A 213 -26.91 4.23 -35.89
C THR A 213 -27.96 3.14 -36.15
N SER A 214 -28.25 2.86 -37.43
CA SER A 214 -29.21 1.81 -37.81
C SER A 214 -28.75 0.41 -37.35
N TRP A 215 -27.45 0.13 -37.43
CA TRP A 215 -26.88 -1.11 -36.92
C TRP A 215 -26.99 -1.20 -35.40
N ILE A 216 -26.65 -0.14 -34.66
CA ILE A 216 -26.79 -0.04 -33.20
C ILE A 216 -28.24 -0.30 -32.78
N ASP A 217 -29.20 0.39 -33.41
CA ASP A 217 -30.63 0.25 -33.11
C ASP A 217 -31.16 -1.16 -33.41
N SER A 218 -30.52 -1.88 -34.34
CA SER A 218 -30.85 -3.27 -34.67
C SER A 218 -30.24 -4.30 -33.70
N GLN A 219 -29.30 -3.90 -32.83
CA GLN A 219 -28.63 -4.84 -31.93
C GLN A 219 -29.60 -5.35 -30.85
N PRO A 220 -29.88 -6.66 -30.81
CA PRO A 220 -30.76 -7.24 -29.78
C PRO A 220 -30.15 -7.13 -28.37
N PHE A 221 -28.84 -6.88 -28.29
CA PHE A 221 -28.10 -6.70 -27.05
C PHE A 221 -28.57 -5.49 -26.23
N PHE A 222 -28.93 -4.38 -26.89
CA PHE A 222 -29.49 -3.21 -26.21
C PHE A 222 -30.99 -3.33 -26.00
N GLY A 223 -31.70 -4.03 -26.91
CA GLY A 223 -33.15 -4.18 -26.88
C GLY A 223 -33.88 -3.03 -27.60
N LEU A 224 -35.20 -3.16 -27.80
CA LEU A 224 -36.01 -2.13 -28.48
C LEU A 224 -36.40 -1.00 -27.51
N ASN A 225 -36.29 0.26 -27.95
CA ASN A 225 -36.65 1.50 -27.24
C ASN A 225 -35.68 2.00 -26.15
N TYR A 226 -34.42 1.57 -26.15
CA TYR A 226 -33.44 2.03 -25.16
C TYR A 226 -32.74 3.32 -25.59
N THR A 227 -32.49 4.21 -24.63
CA THR A 227 -31.59 5.35 -24.82
C THR A 227 -30.15 4.88 -24.71
N TRP A 228 -29.37 5.10 -25.75
CA TRP A 228 -27.94 4.80 -25.78
C TRP A 228 -27.13 6.07 -26.04
N SER A 229 -25.86 6.01 -25.69
CA SER A 229 -24.87 7.05 -25.99
C SER A 229 -23.72 6.40 -26.74
N GLN A 230 -23.24 7.10 -27.77
CA GLN A 230 -22.09 6.71 -28.57
C GLN A 230 -21.01 7.76 -28.44
N ASN A 231 -19.75 7.30 -28.41
CA ASN A 231 -18.63 8.13 -28.81
C ASN A 231 -17.66 7.37 -29.74
N GLY A 232 -16.86 8.13 -30.48
CA GLY A 232 -16.06 7.64 -31.61
C GLY A 232 -16.90 7.40 -32.87
N GLY A 233 -16.30 6.72 -33.84
CA GLY A 233 -16.92 6.40 -35.12
C GLY A 233 -16.00 6.63 -36.31
N SER A 234 -16.12 5.78 -37.33
CA SER A 234 -15.46 5.96 -38.63
C SER A 234 -16.49 6.45 -39.63
N PHE A 235 -16.13 7.46 -40.43
CA PHE A 235 -16.92 7.85 -41.59
C PHE A 235 -16.00 7.88 -42.80
N VAL A 236 -16.32 7.06 -43.81
CA VAL A 236 -15.58 6.97 -45.08
C VAL A 236 -15.39 8.36 -45.69
N ASP A 237 -16.36 9.25 -45.52
CA ASP A 237 -16.35 10.64 -46.02
C ASP A 237 -15.39 11.58 -45.28
N THR A 238 -14.94 11.22 -44.08
CA THR A 238 -14.09 12.08 -43.22
C THR A 238 -12.62 11.63 -43.17
N GLY A 239 -12.28 10.48 -43.75
CA GLY A 239 -10.92 9.92 -43.75
C GLY A 239 -10.40 9.49 -42.37
N ALA A 240 -11.23 9.55 -41.32
CA ALA A 240 -10.88 9.14 -39.98
C ALA A 240 -11.42 7.73 -39.72
N ILE A 241 -10.51 6.74 -39.72
CA ILE A 241 -10.78 5.43 -39.14
C ILE A 241 -10.60 5.58 -37.63
N THR A 242 -11.72 5.59 -36.89
CA THR A 242 -11.68 5.49 -35.44
C THR A 242 -12.64 4.41 -34.97
N GLY A 243 -12.28 3.71 -33.89
CA GLY A 243 -13.16 2.76 -33.22
C GLY A 243 -14.41 3.45 -32.65
N PHE A 244 -15.32 2.70 -32.05
CA PHE A 244 -16.46 3.26 -31.32
C PHE A 244 -16.68 2.58 -29.98
N LEU A 245 -17.31 3.32 -29.07
CA LEU A 245 -17.96 2.81 -27.88
C LEU A 245 -19.42 3.22 -27.93
N VAL A 246 -20.32 2.26 -27.76
CA VAL A 246 -21.75 2.48 -27.57
C VAL A 246 -22.13 1.84 -26.26
N TRP A 247 -22.87 2.53 -25.43
CA TRP A 247 -23.40 1.96 -24.20
C TRP A 247 -24.81 2.43 -23.90
N SER A 248 -25.52 1.63 -23.12
CA SER A 248 -26.91 1.86 -22.77
C SER A 248 -27.21 1.26 -21.40
N ALA A 249 -28.16 1.86 -20.70
CA ALA A 249 -28.73 1.24 -19.52
C ALA A 249 -29.79 0.21 -19.94
N SER A 250 -29.94 -0.84 -19.13
CA SER A 250 -30.95 -1.89 -19.29
C SER A 250 -32.39 -1.47 -19.02
N THR A 251 -32.61 -0.20 -18.64
CA THR A 251 -33.95 0.42 -18.55
C THR A 251 -33.98 1.72 -19.37
N ALA A 252 -35.05 1.90 -20.15
CA ALA A 252 -35.23 3.03 -21.06
C ALA A 252 -35.83 4.28 -20.38
N THR A 253 -36.15 4.20 -19.09
CA THR A 253 -37.00 5.19 -18.42
C THR A 253 -36.20 6.28 -17.73
N SER A 254 -36.76 7.50 -17.70
CA SER A 254 -36.35 8.58 -16.80
C SER A 254 -36.62 8.29 -15.31
N ASN A 255 -37.09 7.09 -14.99
CA ASN A 255 -37.30 6.63 -13.63
C ASN A 255 -35.96 6.32 -12.98
N LEU A 256 -35.83 6.72 -11.73
CA LEU A 256 -34.62 6.57 -10.93
C LEU A 256 -34.54 5.12 -10.44
N GLU A 257 -34.01 4.22 -11.28
CA GLU A 257 -33.80 2.82 -10.93
C GLU A 257 -32.37 2.39 -11.23
N GLN A 258 -31.78 1.60 -10.32
CA GLN A 258 -30.48 0.98 -10.54
C GLN A 258 -30.59 0.00 -11.69
N SER A 259 -29.85 0.28 -12.76
CA SER A 259 -29.94 -0.48 -14.03
C SER A 259 -28.62 -1.15 -14.35
N ASP A 260 -28.66 -2.37 -14.89
CA ASP A 260 -27.50 -2.98 -15.56
C ASP A 260 -27.07 -2.08 -16.73
N LEU A 261 -25.78 -2.07 -17.07
CA LEU A 261 -25.25 -1.33 -18.22
C LEU A 261 -24.72 -2.29 -19.28
N HIS A 262 -25.07 -2.04 -20.53
CA HIS A 262 -24.61 -2.79 -21.69
C HIS A 262 -23.67 -1.90 -22.50
N ALA A 263 -22.56 -2.44 -22.99
CA ALA A 263 -21.62 -1.73 -23.84
C ALA A 263 -21.18 -2.59 -25.03
N ILE A 264 -21.03 -1.97 -26.20
CA ILE A 264 -20.45 -2.54 -27.41
C ILE A 264 -19.24 -1.69 -27.77
N ILE A 265 -18.08 -2.32 -27.90
CA ILE A 265 -16.81 -1.65 -28.11
C ILE A 265 -16.10 -2.27 -29.31
N LEU A 266 -15.53 -1.42 -30.15
CA LEU A 266 -14.63 -1.81 -31.23
C LEU A 266 -13.50 -0.79 -31.30
N ASP A 267 -12.26 -1.21 -31.04
CA ASP A 267 -11.07 -0.37 -31.24
C ASP A 267 -10.49 -0.63 -32.63
N ALA A 268 -10.37 0.45 -33.41
CA ALA A 268 -10.00 0.49 -34.82
C ALA A 268 -10.92 -0.28 -35.81
N ILE A 269 -11.61 0.47 -36.66
CA ILE A 269 -12.40 -0.06 -37.78
C ILE A 269 -11.52 -0.12 -39.04
N SER A 270 -11.05 -1.28 -39.46
CA SER A 270 -10.18 -1.36 -40.64
C SER A 270 -10.65 -2.39 -41.67
N GLY A 271 -10.46 -2.04 -42.95
CA GLY A 271 -10.66 -2.94 -44.09
C GLY A 271 -12.11 -3.09 -44.57
N ASP A 272 -12.28 -4.04 -45.49
CA ASP A 272 -13.54 -4.36 -46.16
C ASP A 272 -14.13 -5.72 -45.70
N SER A 273 -13.68 -6.22 -44.55
CA SER A 273 -14.15 -7.48 -43.95
C SER A 273 -14.96 -7.20 -42.69
N PRO A 274 -15.97 -8.04 -42.37
CA PRO A 274 -16.66 -7.95 -41.08
C PRO A 274 -15.70 -8.00 -39.88
N LEU A 275 -16.01 -7.25 -38.85
CA LEU A 275 -15.23 -7.15 -37.61
C LEU A 275 -16.05 -7.63 -36.42
N GLU A 276 -15.37 -8.18 -35.41
CA GLU A 276 -15.98 -8.59 -34.16
C GLU A 276 -16.02 -7.43 -33.17
N THR A 277 -17.19 -7.17 -32.58
CA THR A 277 -17.34 -6.21 -31.48
C THR A 277 -17.22 -6.90 -30.14
N SER A 278 -16.64 -6.23 -29.16
CA SER A 278 -16.60 -6.70 -27.78
C SER A 278 -17.82 -6.19 -27.03
N ASN A 279 -18.71 -7.11 -26.66
CA ASN A 279 -19.95 -6.79 -25.96
C ASN A 279 -19.78 -7.07 -24.47
N TYR A 280 -20.17 -6.13 -23.61
CA TYR A 280 -20.02 -6.20 -22.17
C TYR A 280 -21.33 -5.92 -21.46
N LYS A 281 -21.67 -6.78 -20.51
CA LYS A 281 -22.77 -6.57 -19.57
C LYS A 281 -22.20 -6.28 -18.18
N CYS A 282 -22.54 -5.13 -17.64
CA CYS A 282 -22.09 -4.64 -16.35
C CYS A 282 -23.24 -4.64 -15.34
N LYS A 283 -23.00 -5.22 -14.16
CA LYS A 283 -23.95 -5.25 -13.06
C LYS A 283 -23.30 -4.74 -11.78
N LEU A 284 -24.04 -4.00 -10.98
CA LEU A 284 -23.55 -3.57 -9.67
C LEU A 284 -23.72 -4.70 -8.64
N ILE A 285 -22.62 -5.10 -8.02
CA ILE A 285 -22.57 -6.11 -6.96
C ILE A 285 -22.23 -5.42 -5.63
N PRO A 286 -23.16 -5.38 -4.66
CA PRO A 286 -22.87 -4.88 -3.32
C PRO A 286 -21.81 -5.73 -2.60
N SER A 287 -21.01 -5.08 -1.77
CA SER A 287 -20.01 -5.76 -0.96
C SER A 287 -20.66 -6.60 0.13
N PRO A 288 -20.16 -7.82 0.42
CA PRO A 288 -20.65 -8.64 1.51
C PRO A 288 -20.45 -7.99 2.89
N THR A 289 -19.56 -7.00 3.01
CA THR A 289 -19.30 -6.25 4.25
C THR A 289 -20.27 -5.08 4.47
N HIS A 290 -21.02 -4.68 3.43
CA HIS A 290 -21.93 -3.53 3.45
C HIS A 290 -23.31 -3.90 2.88
N THR A 291 -24.02 -4.80 3.55
CA THR A 291 -25.34 -5.28 3.10
C THR A 291 -26.45 -4.23 3.12
N ASP A 292 -26.27 -3.18 3.93
CA ASP A 292 -27.26 -2.13 4.12
C ASP A 292 -27.06 -0.94 3.16
N TRP A 293 -25.99 -0.96 2.36
CA TRP A 293 -25.72 0.09 1.40
C TRP A 293 -26.69 0.03 0.23
N VAL A 294 -27.40 1.14 0.01
CA VAL A 294 -28.23 1.35 -1.16
C VAL A 294 -27.43 2.22 -2.14
N PRO A 295 -27.14 1.73 -3.35
CA PRO A 295 -26.35 2.49 -4.31
C PRO A 295 -27.13 3.71 -4.82
N PRO A 296 -26.43 4.82 -5.10
CA PRO A 296 -27.05 6.01 -5.67
C PRO A 296 -27.56 5.70 -7.07
N MET A 297 -28.80 6.11 -7.34
CA MET A 297 -29.43 5.93 -8.64
C MET A 297 -28.83 6.92 -9.66
N MET A 298 -28.37 6.41 -10.80
CA MET A 298 -27.84 7.22 -11.90
C MET A 298 -28.80 7.23 -13.09
N PRO A 299 -29.31 8.38 -13.54
CA PRO A 299 -30.25 8.44 -14.67
C PRO A 299 -29.54 8.10 -15.98
N ALA A 300 -30.16 7.25 -16.80
CA ALA A 300 -29.54 6.72 -18.02
C ALA A 300 -29.34 7.75 -19.14
N SER A 301 -30.35 8.58 -19.44
CA SER A 301 -30.35 9.44 -20.64
C SER A 301 -29.28 10.53 -20.63
N ASP A 302 -29.12 11.21 -19.49
CA ASP A 302 -28.30 12.43 -19.41
C ASP A 302 -26.88 12.14 -18.90
N THR A 303 -26.71 11.02 -18.19
CA THR A 303 -25.42 10.65 -17.62
C THR A 303 -24.51 10.04 -18.69
N LEU A 304 -25.02 9.10 -19.50
CA LEU A 304 -24.18 8.30 -20.39
C LEU A 304 -23.44 9.13 -21.45
N GLY A 305 -24.04 10.23 -21.93
CA GLY A 305 -23.40 11.13 -22.91
C GLY A 305 -22.14 11.84 -22.40
N ASN A 306 -22.14 12.30 -21.14
CA ASN A 306 -20.98 13.03 -20.60
C ASN A 306 -19.76 12.13 -20.33
N TRP A 307 -19.99 10.82 -20.22
CA TRP A 307 -18.99 9.84 -19.82
C TRP A 307 -18.49 8.99 -20.99
N SER A 308 -19.20 8.94 -22.12
CA SER A 308 -18.78 8.18 -23.31
C SER A 308 -17.46 8.69 -23.87
N ASP A 309 -17.20 9.99 -23.74
CA ASP A 309 -15.93 10.62 -24.15
C ASP A 309 -14.74 10.10 -23.36
N LEU A 310 -14.87 10.11 -22.03
CA LEU A 310 -13.85 9.59 -21.14
C LEU A 310 -13.66 8.08 -21.34
N ALA A 311 -14.75 7.33 -21.47
CA ALA A 311 -14.73 5.89 -21.66
C ALA A 311 -14.01 5.49 -22.94
N TYR A 312 -14.40 6.11 -24.05
CA TYR A 312 -13.76 5.87 -25.34
C TYR A 312 -12.27 6.24 -25.31
N GLY A 313 -11.91 7.39 -24.74
CA GLY A 313 -10.51 7.82 -24.62
C GLY A 313 -9.65 6.87 -23.78
N MET A 314 -10.21 6.25 -22.74
CA MET A 314 -9.50 5.23 -21.94
C MET A 314 -9.32 3.90 -22.67
N MET A 315 -10.22 3.56 -23.59
CA MET A 315 -10.21 2.27 -24.29
C MET A 315 -9.42 2.29 -25.60
N GLN A 316 -9.21 3.45 -26.20
CA GLN A 316 -8.37 3.59 -27.39
C GLN A 316 -6.96 3.04 -27.13
N ASN A 317 -6.46 2.23 -28.07
CA ASN A 317 -5.14 1.59 -28.00
C ASN A 317 -4.99 0.63 -26.81
N THR A 318 -6.11 0.13 -26.28
CA THR A 318 -6.13 -0.86 -25.20
C THR A 318 -6.63 -2.19 -25.73
N ALA A 319 -6.04 -3.29 -25.23
CA ALA A 319 -6.44 -4.63 -25.63
C ALA A 319 -7.88 -4.96 -25.18
N PRO A 320 -8.68 -5.70 -25.98
CA PRO A 320 -10.07 -6.02 -25.67
C PRO A 320 -10.30 -6.68 -24.31
N GLU A 321 -9.35 -7.49 -23.84
CA GLU A 321 -9.42 -8.12 -22.50
C GLU A 321 -9.47 -7.12 -21.33
N SER A 322 -9.05 -5.88 -21.54
CA SER A 322 -9.03 -4.85 -20.48
C SER A 322 -10.27 -3.95 -20.49
N TYR A 323 -11.12 -4.03 -21.52
CA TYR A 323 -12.31 -3.17 -21.62
C TYR A 323 -13.28 -3.38 -20.46
N GLY A 324 -13.48 -4.63 -20.03
CA GLY A 324 -14.31 -4.94 -18.87
C GLY A 324 -13.84 -4.18 -17.63
N PHE A 325 -12.54 -4.27 -17.29
CA PHE A 325 -11.97 -3.54 -16.15
C PHE A 325 -12.11 -2.01 -16.30
N LEU A 326 -11.84 -1.45 -17.47
CA LEU A 326 -11.98 -0.01 -17.70
C LEU A 326 -13.43 0.47 -17.54
N LEU A 327 -14.40 -0.29 -18.04
CA LEU A 327 -15.83 -0.02 -17.83
C LEU A 327 -16.17 -0.04 -16.33
N GLN A 328 -15.70 -1.05 -15.59
CA GLN A 328 -15.90 -1.13 -14.14
C GLN A 328 -15.35 0.12 -13.43
N ASN A 329 -14.16 0.59 -13.82
CA ASN A 329 -13.54 1.77 -13.22
C ASN A 329 -14.39 3.03 -13.39
N ILE A 330 -14.93 3.21 -14.60
CA ILE A 330 -15.76 4.36 -14.94
C ILE A 330 -17.07 4.29 -14.17
N LEU A 331 -17.76 3.14 -14.19
CA LEU A 331 -19.04 2.97 -13.52
C LEU A 331 -18.93 3.08 -12.00
N ASN A 332 -17.88 2.51 -11.41
CA ASN A 332 -17.59 2.67 -9.98
C ASN A 332 -17.36 4.16 -9.66
N GLY A 333 -16.58 4.87 -10.49
CA GLY A 333 -16.34 6.30 -10.35
C GLY A 333 -17.62 7.13 -10.43
N MET A 334 -18.45 6.90 -11.44
CA MET A 334 -19.77 7.54 -11.61
C MET A 334 -20.65 7.34 -10.38
N THR A 335 -20.67 6.12 -9.83
CA THR A 335 -21.44 5.78 -8.63
C THR A 335 -20.93 6.56 -7.41
N MET A 336 -19.61 6.64 -7.21
CA MET A 336 -19.04 7.41 -6.10
C MET A 336 -19.31 8.91 -6.21
N ILE A 337 -19.28 9.46 -7.42
CA ILE A 337 -19.53 10.89 -7.69
C ILE A 337 -21.00 11.23 -7.47
N SER A 338 -21.92 10.36 -7.93
CA SER A 338 -23.36 10.54 -7.73
C SER A 338 -23.71 10.47 -6.24
N GLY A 339 -23.22 9.43 -5.54
CA GLY A 339 -23.50 9.23 -4.13
C GLY A 339 -22.86 10.25 -3.19
N SER A 340 -21.79 10.92 -3.61
CA SER A 340 -21.21 12.02 -2.83
C SER A 340 -21.96 13.34 -2.93
N GLY A 341 -22.92 13.42 -3.85
CA GLY A 341 -23.60 14.67 -4.16
C GLY A 341 -22.68 15.78 -4.62
N ASN A 342 -21.61 15.43 -5.34
CA ASN A 342 -20.58 16.35 -5.83
C ASN A 342 -19.76 17.05 -4.74
N LEU A 343 -19.61 16.44 -3.57
CA LEU A 343 -18.82 17.01 -2.49
C LEU A 343 -17.43 16.40 -2.42
N ALA A 344 -16.43 17.18 -2.83
CA ALA A 344 -15.02 16.78 -2.73
C ALA A 344 -14.38 17.10 -1.36
N ASN A 345 -15.02 17.96 -0.55
CA ASN A 345 -14.47 18.46 0.72
C ASN A 345 -15.52 18.41 1.85
N SER A 346 -16.21 17.28 1.95
CA SER A 346 -17.16 16.96 3.01
C SER A 346 -16.45 16.49 4.28
N VAL A 347 -17.03 16.81 5.43
CA VAL A 347 -16.64 16.27 6.74
C VAL A 347 -17.69 15.24 7.15
N LEU A 348 -17.28 14.22 7.90
CA LEU A 348 -18.20 13.18 8.35
C LEU A 348 -19.37 13.75 9.15
N PRO A 349 -20.62 13.36 8.82
CA PRO A 349 -21.77 13.68 9.65
C PRO A 349 -21.62 13.16 11.08
N SER A 350 -22.23 13.84 12.05
CA SER A 350 -22.25 13.38 13.44
C SER A 350 -22.92 11.99 13.54
N GLY A 351 -22.21 11.01 14.10
CA GLY A 351 -22.73 9.64 14.25
C GLY A 351 -22.44 8.70 13.08
N TYR A 352 -21.62 9.11 12.11
CA TYR A 352 -21.18 8.22 11.03
C TYR A 352 -20.46 6.98 11.58
N HIS A 353 -20.82 5.80 11.07
CA HIS A 353 -20.43 4.51 11.68
C HIS A 353 -18.93 4.24 11.67
N ASN A 354 -18.21 4.70 10.64
CA ASN A 354 -16.77 4.48 10.52
C ASN A 354 -16.02 5.76 10.16
N THR A 355 -15.27 6.30 11.12
CA THR A 355 -14.46 7.51 10.97
C THR A 355 -13.07 7.28 10.41
N TYR A 356 -12.72 6.03 10.08
CA TYR A 356 -11.40 5.63 9.59
C TYR A 356 -11.48 4.99 8.21
N TYR A 357 -10.41 5.11 7.44
CA TYR A 357 -10.23 4.43 6.15
C TYR A 357 -8.86 3.77 6.09
N SER A 358 -8.68 2.79 5.21
CA SER A 358 -7.38 2.12 5.06
C SER A 358 -6.39 2.96 4.23
N CYS A 359 -5.16 3.03 4.73
CA CYS A 359 -4.12 3.88 4.18
C CYS A 359 -2.74 3.24 4.41
N LEU A 360 -1.74 3.74 3.69
CA LEU A 360 -0.34 3.50 3.99
C LEU A 360 0.17 4.53 4.99
N GLN A 361 0.80 4.07 6.06
CA GLN A 361 1.56 4.90 6.98
C GLN A 361 3.04 4.58 6.92
N PRO A 362 3.91 5.59 7.08
CA PRO A 362 5.34 5.35 7.23
C PRO A 362 5.57 4.53 8.51
N GLY A 363 6.34 3.48 8.38
CA GLY A 363 6.71 2.61 9.46
C GLY A 363 8.18 2.18 9.38
N THR A 364 8.54 1.34 10.32
CA THR A 364 9.90 0.83 10.49
C THR A 364 9.88 -0.67 10.53
N HIS A 365 10.74 -1.28 9.74
CA HIS A 365 11.07 -2.70 9.76
C HIS A 365 12.35 -2.90 10.58
N ILE A 366 12.29 -3.78 11.58
CA ILE A 366 13.39 -4.13 12.48
C ILE A 366 13.70 -5.62 12.31
N GLY A 367 14.83 -5.93 11.68
CA GLY A 367 15.24 -7.31 11.47
C GLY A 367 15.59 -8.04 12.78
N LEU A 368 15.29 -9.35 12.86
CA LEU A 368 15.59 -10.23 14.01
C LEU A 368 17.03 -10.10 14.52
N ALA A 369 17.98 -9.85 13.60
CA ALA A 369 19.38 -9.70 13.93
C ALA A 369 19.61 -8.71 15.08
N ASN A 370 18.88 -7.58 15.11
CA ASN A 370 18.99 -6.59 16.20
C ASN A 370 18.62 -7.20 17.56
N PHE A 371 17.57 -8.02 17.62
CA PHE A 371 17.16 -8.67 18.85
C PHE A 371 18.16 -9.75 19.29
N VAL A 372 18.75 -10.49 18.35
CA VAL A 372 19.83 -11.46 18.65
C VAL A 372 21.04 -10.76 19.24
N LEU A 373 21.42 -9.62 18.67
CA LEU A 373 22.53 -8.81 19.18
C LEU A 373 22.24 -8.29 20.59
N LEU A 374 21.03 -7.77 20.82
CA LEU A 374 20.59 -7.31 22.13
C LEU A 374 20.59 -8.45 23.17
N ALA A 375 20.11 -9.64 22.80
CA ALA A 375 20.12 -10.83 23.64
C ALA A 375 21.55 -11.29 23.98
N ALA A 376 22.46 -11.27 23.02
CA ALA A 376 23.87 -11.60 23.24
C ALA A 376 24.52 -10.64 24.25
N LEU A 377 24.30 -9.33 24.10
CA LEU A 377 24.86 -8.31 25.01
C LEU A 377 24.29 -8.42 26.43
N THR A 378 22.98 -8.58 26.56
CA THR A 378 22.32 -8.72 27.86
C THR A 378 22.71 -10.02 28.57
N THR A 379 22.78 -11.16 27.86
CA THR A 379 23.26 -12.42 28.44
C THR A 379 24.73 -12.33 28.86
N HIS A 380 25.56 -11.56 28.16
CA HIS A 380 26.94 -11.28 28.59
C HIS A 380 27.00 -10.50 29.90
N ILE A 381 26.17 -9.48 30.08
CA ILE A 381 26.08 -8.73 31.35
C ILE A 381 25.61 -9.65 32.48
N LEU A 382 24.52 -10.40 32.27
CA LEU A 382 23.97 -11.31 33.29
C LEU A 382 24.95 -12.44 33.67
N ARG A 383 25.67 -13.00 32.69
CA ARG A 383 26.74 -13.96 33.00
C ARG A 383 27.89 -13.30 33.74
N SER A 384 28.24 -12.07 33.38
CA SER A 384 29.29 -11.35 34.09
C SER A 384 28.92 -11.14 35.55
N GLU A 385 27.67 -10.91 35.94
CA GLU A 385 27.26 -10.79 37.36
C GLU A 385 27.42 -12.09 38.16
N ARG A 386 27.27 -13.28 37.56
CA ARG A 386 27.43 -14.56 38.29
C ARG A 386 28.86 -14.86 38.71
N PHE A 387 29.85 -14.11 38.20
CA PHE A 387 31.25 -14.25 38.57
C PHE A 387 31.70 -13.28 39.68
N LEU A 388 30.80 -12.42 40.20
CA LEU A 388 31.04 -11.40 41.23
C LEU A 388 30.97 -12.03 42.63
#